data_AF-A0A135TQA6-F1
#
_entry.id   AF-A0A135TQA6-F1
#
_cell.length_a   1.000
_cell.length_b   1.000
_cell.length_c   1.000
_cell.angle_alpha   90.00
_cell.angle_beta   90.00
_cell.angle_gamma   90.00
#
_symmetry.space_group_name_H-M   'P 1'
#
loop_
_entity.id
_entity.type
_entity.pdbx_description
1 polymer ?
#
loop_
_entity_poly.entity_id
_entity_poly.type
_entity_poly.pdbx_seq_one_letter_code
_entity_poly.pdbx_strand_id
1 'polypeptide(L)'
;MATKLSPQLKCLSRKLRAPRLARGFSFTARRRGFTGKAATKNARDTIEYGTQIVGGVSPGKGGQDHLGLPVFDTVQEVRNPQHPLSYVRQLTKYCLQAVKNVKPHASAVFVPAQFAAGAIIEAIEAEIPLVVSVAEHVPLHDMARVQEILRTQSRTRLVGPNCPGIIAPDQCRIGIMPYKQYTKGVVGIVSKSGTLSYEAVGATTKAGLGQSIVVGMGGDMMPGTTLLDGLKLFFEHEETKGIIVIGEIGGEAELRAAEAIRDYRTLTPNPKPIIAMVAGRTAPQGKTMGHAGAILSPRDVPADVKARALEEAGAIIVPHPGVMGDEMRRLLNLQL
;
A
#
# COMPACT_ATOMS: atom_id res chain seq x y z
N MET A 1 19.54 -4.97 18.04
CA MET A 1 18.21 -5.05 18.71
C MET A 1 17.24 -5.73 17.76
N ALA A 2 16.73 -6.92 18.09
CA ALA A 2 15.72 -7.60 17.29
C ALA A 2 14.49 -6.69 17.14
N THR A 3 14.28 -6.12 15.95
CA THR A 3 13.22 -5.14 15.70
C THR A 3 11.88 -5.88 15.63
N LYS A 4 11.26 -6.07 16.80
CA LYS A 4 9.86 -6.48 16.91
C LYS A 4 9.04 -5.64 15.93
N LEU A 5 8.28 -6.29 15.04
CA LEU A 5 7.39 -5.61 14.11
C LEU A 5 6.59 -4.51 14.83
N SER A 6 6.45 -3.35 14.19
CA SER A 6 5.56 -2.31 14.72
C SER A 6 4.15 -2.92 14.92
N PRO A 7 3.41 -2.55 15.98
CA PRO A 7 2.05 -3.06 16.22
C PRO A 7 1.14 -2.95 14.98
N GLN A 8 1.37 -1.94 14.15
CA GLN A 8 0.67 -1.68 12.89
C GLN A 8 0.88 -2.78 11.83
N LEU A 9 2.11 -3.24 11.62
CA LEU A 9 2.41 -4.30 10.65
C LEU A 9 1.91 -5.67 11.14
N LYS A 10 1.92 -5.91 12.46
CA LYS A 10 1.31 -7.12 13.05
C LYS A 10 -0.20 -7.11 12.88
N CYS A 11 -0.81 -5.93 13.04
CA CYS A 11 -2.24 -5.72 12.77
C CYS A 11 -2.57 -5.99 11.30
N LEU A 12 -1.77 -5.47 10.35
CA LEU A 12 -1.91 -5.75 8.92
C LEU A 12 -1.82 -7.25 8.62
N SER A 13 -0.75 -7.92 9.07
CA SER A 13 -0.55 -9.37 8.91
C SER A 13 -1.70 -10.18 9.54
N ARG A 14 -2.09 -9.89 10.78
CA ARG A 14 -3.18 -10.61 11.47
C ARG A 14 -4.55 -10.39 10.83
N LYS A 15 -4.82 -9.17 10.33
CA LYS A 15 -6.10 -8.85 9.67
C LYS A 15 -6.19 -9.39 8.25
N LEU A 16 -5.05 -9.56 7.57
CA LEU A 16 -4.95 -10.25 6.28
C LEU A 16 -4.98 -11.79 6.42
N ARG A 17 -4.78 -12.36 7.63
CA ARG A 17 -4.86 -13.81 7.92
C ARG A 17 -6.25 -14.32 8.34
N ALA A 18 -7.20 -13.43 8.67
CA ALA A 18 -8.49 -13.88 9.18
C ALA A 18 -9.33 -14.49 8.05
N PRO A 19 -9.86 -15.73 8.16
CA PRO A 19 -10.75 -16.36 7.17
C PRO A 19 -12.10 -15.66 7.00
N ARG A 20 -12.25 -14.46 7.54
CA ARG A 20 -13.44 -13.62 7.51
C ARG A 20 -13.00 -12.20 7.20
N LEU A 21 -13.01 -11.92 5.89
CA LEU A 21 -13.37 -10.65 5.27
C LEU A 21 -12.75 -9.41 5.94
N ALA A 22 -11.72 -8.85 5.31
CA ALA A 22 -11.38 -7.45 5.56
C ALA A 22 -12.63 -6.61 5.26
N ARG A 23 -13.32 -6.16 6.32
CA ARG A 23 -14.38 -5.14 6.26
C ARG A 23 -13.76 -3.84 5.74
N GLY A 24 -13.72 -3.72 4.42
CA GLY A 24 -13.23 -2.58 3.70
C GLY A 24 -14.27 -1.47 3.68
N PHE A 25 -13.80 -0.23 3.75
CA PHE A 25 -14.62 0.96 3.71
C PHE A 25 -14.05 1.90 2.65
N SER A 26 -14.90 2.55 1.86
CA SER A 26 -14.43 3.51 0.85
C SER A 26 -14.62 4.92 1.37
N PHE A 27 -13.52 5.63 1.66
CA PHE A 27 -13.54 6.97 2.25
C PHE A 27 -13.25 8.06 1.21
N THR A 28 -13.83 9.26 1.43
CA THR A 28 -13.55 10.47 0.64
C THR A 28 -14.20 11.74 1.21
N ALA A 29 -13.46 12.85 1.26
CA ALA A 29 -13.73 14.09 2.02
C ALA A 29 -14.62 15.20 1.35
N ARG A 30 -15.34 14.98 0.24
CA ARG A 30 -16.41 15.91 -0.29
C ARG A 30 -17.26 15.30 -1.43
N ARG A 31 -18.49 15.83 -1.66
CA ARG A 31 -19.59 15.61 -2.67
C ARG A 31 -19.57 14.43 -3.68
N ARG A 32 -18.43 13.91 -4.12
CA ARG A 32 -18.28 12.83 -5.12
C ARG A 32 -17.42 11.70 -4.58
N GLY A 33 -17.71 11.28 -3.36
CA GLY A 33 -16.88 10.37 -2.60
C GLY A 33 -16.94 8.92 -3.04
N PHE A 34 -17.35 8.00 -2.16
CA PHE A 34 -17.83 6.65 -2.52
C PHE A 34 -18.81 6.69 -3.72
N THR A 35 -19.56 7.79 -3.85
CA THR A 35 -20.48 8.09 -4.94
C THR A 35 -19.85 8.73 -6.19
N GLY A 36 -18.52 8.90 -6.25
CA GLY A 36 -17.79 9.43 -7.40
C GLY A 36 -17.62 8.40 -8.50
N LYS A 37 -17.41 8.82 -9.75
CA LYS A 37 -17.35 7.92 -10.92
C LYS A 37 -16.26 6.84 -10.78
N ALA A 38 -15.03 7.25 -10.46
CA ALA A 38 -13.90 6.32 -10.29
C ALA A 38 -14.08 5.40 -9.07
N ALA A 39 -14.44 5.97 -7.92
CA ALA A 39 -14.71 5.22 -6.69
C ALA A 39 -15.85 4.21 -6.87
N THR A 40 -16.93 4.58 -7.57
CA THR A 40 -18.07 3.70 -7.86
C THR A 40 -17.67 2.52 -8.73
N LYS A 41 -16.92 2.77 -9.81
CA LYS A 41 -16.40 1.70 -10.68
C LYS A 41 -15.52 0.75 -9.87
N ASN A 42 -14.57 1.29 -9.13
CA ASN A 42 -13.66 0.48 -8.34
C ASN A 42 -14.35 -0.31 -7.23
N ALA A 43 -15.35 0.30 -6.56
CA ALA A 43 -16.14 -0.37 -5.53
C ALA A 43 -16.94 -1.53 -6.11
N ARG A 44 -17.55 -1.38 -7.29
CA ARG A 44 -18.22 -2.50 -7.99
C ARG A 44 -17.24 -3.63 -8.26
N ASP A 45 -16.09 -3.32 -8.87
CA ASP A 45 -15.07 -4.32 -9.19
C ASP A 45 -14.51 -5.00 -7.90
N THR A 46 -14.50 -4.28 -6.77
CA THR A 46 -14.01 -4.78 -5.47
C THR A 46 -15.06 -5.66 -4.78
N ILE A 47 -16.35 -5.33 -4.93
CA ILE A 47 -17.47 -6.17 -4.47
C ILE A 47 -17.56 -7.44 -5.31
N GLU A 48 -17.45 -7.33 -6.64
CA GLU A 48 -17.40 -8.47 -7.57
C GLU A 48 -16.25 -9.41 -7.25
N TYR A 49 -15.10 -8.86 -6.85
CA TYR A 49 -13.96 -9.65 -6.38
C TYR A 49 -14.23 -10.43 -5.08
N GLY A 50 -15.26 -10.07 -4.32
CA GLY A 50 -15.60 -10.70 -3.04
C GLY A 50 -15.07 -9.97 -1.80
N THR A 51 -14.54 -8.74 -1.96
CA THR A 51 -14.13 -7.95 -0.78
C THR A 51 -15.37 -7.39 -0.08
N GLN A 52 -15.40 -7.49 1.25
CA GLN A 52 -16.51 -6.97 2.04
C GLN A 52 -16.47 -5.46 2.18
N ILE A 53 -17.12 -4.74 1.27
CA ILE A 53 -17.36 -3.32 1.44
C ILE A 53 -18.55 -3.13 2.38
N VAL A 54 -18.39 -2.35 3.46
CA VAL A 54 -19.43 -2.13 4.49
C VAL A 54 -20.05 -0.73 4.46
N GLY A 55 -19.68 0.10 3.49
CA GLY A 55 -20.20 1.44 3.29
C GLY A 55 -19.17 2.42 2.75
N GLY A 56 -19.55 3.69 2.68
CA GLY A 56 -18.62 4.75 2.31
C GLY A 56 -19.05 6.15 2.71
N VAL A 57 -18.12 7.09 2.66
CA VAL A 57 -18.37 8.49 3.04
C VAL A 57 -18.50 9.36 1.78
N SER A 58 -19.52 10.21 1.75
CA SER A 58 -19.70 11.24 0.74
C SER A 58 -20.38 12.46 1.39
N PRO A 59 -19.63 13.53 1.71
CA PRO A 59 -20.21 14.71 2.35
C PRO A 59 -21.33 15.35 1.52
N GLY A 60 -22.45 15.63 2.18
CA GLY A 60 -23.73 16.08 1.64
C GLY A 60 -24.65 14.96 1.12
N LYS A 61 -24.35 13.68 1.39
CA LYS A 61 -25.11 12.52 0.86
C LYS A 61 -25.35 11.40 1.88
N GLY A 62 -25.29 11.64 3.17
CA GLY A 62 -25.51 10.54 4.11
C GLY A 62 -26.96 10.20 4.33
N GLY A 63 -27.16 9.00 4.86
CA GLY A 63 -28.48 8.37 4.94
C GLY A 63 -28.98 7.88 3.59
N GLN A 64 -28.22 8.10 2.50
CA GLN A 64 -28.48 7.51 1.20
C GLN A 64 -27.83 6.12 1.12
N ASP A 65 -28.27 5.35 0.14
CA ASP A 65 -27.61 4.11 -0.27
C ASP A 65 -26.88 4.30 -1.59
N HIS A 66 -25.75 3.62 -1.73
CA HIS A 66 -25.00 3.54 -2.98
C HIS A 66 -24.41 2.14 -3.13
N LEU A 67 -24.67 1.48 -4.26
CA LEU A 67 -24.33 0.06 -4.47
C LEU A 67 -24.94 -0.88 -3.40
N GLY A 68 -26.12 -0.54 -2.87
CA GLY A 68 -26.76 -1.31 -1.79
C GLY A 68 -26.06 -1.21 -0.44
N LEU A 69 -25.18 -0.21 -0.27
CA LEU A 69 -24.39 0.01 0.94
C LEU A 69 -24.64 1.42 1.50
N PRO A 70 -24.60 1.58 2.84
CA PRO A 70 -24.91 2.85 3.47
C PRO A 70 -23.85 3.92 3.13
N VAL A 71 -24.35 5.10 2.78
CA VAL A 71 -23.55 6.31 2.61
C VAL A 71 -23.66 7.14 3.88
N PHE A 72 -22.52 7.61 4.39
CA PHE A 72 -22.44 8.46 5.56
C PHE A 72 -22.20 9.92 5.14
N ASP A 73 -23.00 10.84 5.71
CA ASP A 73 -22.95 12.31 5.53
C ASP A 73 -22.10 12.83 6.64
N THR A 74 -21.43 13.95 6.42
CA THR A 74 -20.81 14.64 7.53
C THR A 74 -20.86 16.16 7.37
N VAL A 75 -21.85 16.78 8.02
CA VAL A 75 -21.76 18.15 8.58
C VAL A 75 -22.57 18.20 9.89
N GLN A 76 -21.88 18.30 11.03
CA GLN A 76 -22.37 19.16 12.11
C GLN A 76 -21.24 20.15 12.41
N GLU A 77 -21.41 21.38 11.92
CA GLU A 77 -20.62 22.53 12.32
C GLU A 77 -20.60 22.60 13.85
N VAL A 78 -19.41 22.49 14.44
CA VAL A 78 -19.21 23.03 15.78
C VAL A 78 -18.35 24.25 15.61
N ARG A 79 -19.01 25.41 15.46
CA ARG A 79 -18.41 26.71 15.78
C ARG A 79 -18.10 26.69 17.27
N ASN A 80 -16.83 26.54 17.66
CA ASN A 80 -16.39 26.88 19.01
C ASN A 80 -15.26 27.92 18.92
N PRO A 81 -15.52 29.21 19.20
CA PRO A 81 -14.61 30.30 18.84
C PRO A 81 -13.33 30.47 19.70
N GLN A 82 -12.99 29.59 20.64
CA GLN A 82 -12.09 29.97 21.76
C GLN A 82 -10.88 29.05 22.02
N HIS A 83 -10.39 28.27 21.04
CA HIS A 83 -9.18 27.45 21.25
C HIS A 83 -8.14 27.64 20.12
N PRO A 84 -6.88 27.98 20.43
CA PRO A 84 -5.82 28.24 19.42
C PRO A 84 -5.28 26.99 18.71
N LEU A 85 -5.87 25.81 18.94
CA LEU A 85 -5.56 24.53 18.25
C LEU A 85 -6.69 24.08 17.29
N SER A 86 -7.62 24.97 16.97
CA SER A 86 -8.90 24.68 16.30
C SER A 86 -8.83 24.30 14.82
N TYR A 87 -7.73 24.57 14.11
CA TYR A 87 -7.63 24.23 12.68
C TYR A 87 -7.36 22.74 12.41
N VAL A 88 -6.77 22.02 13.37
CA VAL A 88 -6.45 20.59 13.22
C VAL A 88 -7.61 19.70 13.68
N ARG A 89 -8.32 20.08 14.75
CA ARG A 89 -9.54 19.37 15.22
C ARG A 89 -10.76 19.54 14.31
N GLN A 90 -10.73 20.45 13.35
CA GLN A 90 -11.85 20.74 12.46
C GLN A 90 -12.08 19.64 11.41
N LEU A 91 -11.10 18.76 11.21
CA LEU A 91 -11.17 17.67 10.22
C LEU A 91 -11.68 16.34 10.82
N THR A 92 -11.68 16.20 12.15
CA THR A 92 -11.75 14.92 12.90
C THR A 92 -13.14 14.33 13.13
N LYS A 93 -14.11 14.44 12.22
CA LYS A 93 -15.48 13.98 12.50
C LYS A 93 -16.09 13.00 11.50
N TYR A 94 -15.48 12.76 10.34
CA TYR A 94 -16.22 12.05 9.28
C TYR A 94 -16.11 10.52 9.36
N CYS A 95 -14.93 10.00 9.71
CA CYS A 95 -14.65 8.58 9.87
C CYS A 95 -15.24 7.99 11.17
N LEU A 96 -15.46 8.79 12.22
CA LEU A 96 -15.94 8.29 13.51
C LEU A 96 -17.36 7.69 13.45
N GLN A 97 -18.26 8.23 12.63
CA GLN A 97 -19.62 7.68 12.48
C GLN A 97 -19.59 6.32 11.79
N ALA A 98 -18.80 6.19 10.72
CA ALA A 98 -18.56 4.92 10.06
C ALA A 98 -17.92 3.90 11.03
N VAL A 99 -16.89 4.31 11.77
CA VAL A 99 -16.23 3.44 12.75
C VAL A 99 -17.18 2.98 13.85
N LYS A 100 -18.06 3.86 14.36
CA LYS A 100 -19.06 3.48 15.37
C LYS A 100 -20.07 2.46 14.84
N ASN A 101 -20.56 2.64 13.62
CA ASN A 101 -21.65 1.83 13.07
C ASN A 101 -21.15 0.51 12.47
N VAL A 102 -20.09 0.55 11.67
CA VAL A 102 -19.66 -0.60 10.84
C VAL A 102 -18.27 -1.14 11.20
N LYS A 103 -17.50 -0.42 12.04
CA LYS A 103 -16.18 -0.83 12.55
C LYS A 103 -15.25 -1.36 11.44
N PRO A 104 -14.90 -0.52 10.45
CA PRO A 104 -14.12 -0.96 9.32
C PRO A 104 -12.68 -1.28 9.72
N HIS A 105 -12.10 -2.28 9.07
CA HIS A 105 -10.70 -2.66 9.28
C HIS A 105 -9.76 -1.88 8.36
N ALA A 106 -10.27 -1.38 7.24
CA ALA A 106 -9.51 -0.64 6.27
C ALA A 106 -10.35 0.46 5.60
N SER A 107 -9.68 1.51 5.15
CA SER A 107 -10.25 2.62 4.39
C SER A 107 -9.49 2.81 3.08
N ALA A 108 -10.21 2.95 1.97
CA ALA A 108 -9.62 3.29 0.67
C ALA A 108 -9.92 4.76 0.33
N VAL A 109 -8.88 5.54 0.03
CA VAL A 109 -8.94 6.98 -0.24
C VAL A 109 -8.90 7.20 -1.76
N PHE A 110 -10.06 7.50 -2.33
CA PHE A 110 -10.29 7.74 -3.76
C PHE A 110 -10.67 9.21 -4.05
N VAL A 111 -10.05 10.17 -3.35
CA VAL A 111 -10.26 11.61 -3.60
C VAL A 111 -9.24 12.18 -4.57
N PRO A 112 -9.56 13.30 -5.24
CA PRO A 112 -8.55 14.13 -5.89
C PRO A 112 -7.40 14.53 -4.96
N ALA A 113 -6.21 14.73 -5.54
CA ALA A 113 -4.94 14.99 -4.85
C ALA A 113 -5.03 16.04 -3.73
N GLN A 114 -5.60 17.21 -4.05
CA GLN A 114 -5.76 18.36 -3.14
C GLN A 114 -6.61 18.06 -1.89
N PHE A 115 -7.31 16.93 -1.84
CA PHE A 115 -8.12 16.52 -0.69
C PHE A 115 -7.59 15.25 -0.02
N ALA A 116 -6.56 14.60 -0.59
CA ALA A 116 -6.08 13.30 -0.15
C ALA A 116 -5.50 13.35 1.27
N ALA A 117 -4.68 14.36 1.57
CA ALA A 117 -4.07 14.49 2.90
C ALA A 117 -5.12 14.69 4.00
N GLY A 118 -6.13 15.54 3.78
CA GLY A 118 -7.23 15.71 4.73
C GLY A 118 -7.99 14.40 4.98
N ALA A 119 -8.29 13.66 3.91
CA ALA A 119 -8.94 12.35 3.99
C ALA A 119 -8.11 11.29 4.74
N ILE A 120 -6.78 11.30 4.54
CA ILE A 120 -5.86 10.39 5.23
C ILE A 120 -5.78 10.74 6.71
N ILE A 121 -5.58 12.02 7.06
CA ILE A 121 -5.46 12.50 8.44
C ILE A 121 -6.70 12.11 9.23
N GLU A 122 -7.86 12.31 8.66
CA GLU A 122 -9.10 11.98 9.31
C GLU A 122 -9.27 10.47 9.57
N ALA A 123 -8.87 9.63 8.61
CA ALA A 123 -8.88 8.18 8.80
C ALA A 123 -7.89 7.74 9.89
N ILE A 124 -6.76 8.44 10.03
CA ILE A 124 -5.80 8.24 11.14
C ILE A 124 -6.44 8.62 12.48
N GLU A 125 -7.09 9.78 12.56
CA GLU A 125 -7.69 10.25 13.80
C GLU A 125 -8.87 9.39 14.26
N ALA A 126 -9.59 8.76 13.33
CA ALA A 126 -10.60 7.75 13.63
C ALA A 126 -10.04 6.36 13.92
N GLU A 127 -8.71 6.24 14.02
CA GLU A 127 -7.98 5.01 14.31
C GLU A 127 -8.30 3.86 13.33
N ILE A 128 -8.58 4.19 12.06
CA ILE A 128 -8.82 3.15 11.05
C ILE A 128 -7.51 2.38 10.86
N PRO A 129 -7.49 1.05 11.07
CA PRO A 129 -6.23 0.31 11.15
C PRO A 129 -5.36 0.37 9.89
N LEU A 130 -5.99 0.36 8.72
CA LEU A 130 -5.33 0.46 7.42
C LEU A 130 -5.99 1.54 6.57
N VAL A 131 -5.19 2.41 5.98
CA VAL A 131 -5.62 3.42 5.00
C VAL A 131 -4.84 3.17 3.72
N VAL A 132 -5.51 3.09 2.58
CA VAL A 132 -4.90 2.90 1.26
C VAL A 132 -5.25 4.10 0.40
N SER A 133 -4.27 4.92 0.04
CA SER A 133 -4.48 6.08 -0.81
C SER A 133 -3.98 5.84 -2.22
N VAL A 134 -4.89 5.90 -3.19
CA VAL A 134 -4.55 5.80 -4.61
C VAL A 134 -4.32 7.16 -5.27
N ALA A 135 -4.54 8.24 -4.52
CA ALA A 135 -4.44 9.59 -5.04
C ALA A 135 -3.01 9.88 -5.50
N GLU A 136 -2.85 10.28 -6.75
CA GLU A 136 -1.58 10.73 -7.33
C GLU A 136 -1.51 12.26 -7.32
N HIS A 137 -0.31 12.83 -7.38
CA HIS A 137 -0.03 14.28 -7.39
C HIS A 137 -0.39 14.99 -6.06
N VAL A 138 -0.37 14.28 -4.93
CA VAL A 138 -0.57 14.91 -3.62
C VAL A 138 0.63 15.84 -3.34
N PRO A 139 0.41 17.11 -2.95
CA PRO A 139 1.51 18.02 -2.65
C PRO A 139 2.47 17.46 -1.60
N LEU A 140 3.78 17.59 -1.85
CA LEU A 140 4.81 17.06 -0.95
C LEU A 140 4.68 17.62 0.48
N HIS A 141 4.36 18.90 0.61
CA HIS A 141 4.13 19.56 1.90
C HIS A 141 2.98 18.92 2.69
N ASP A 142 1.90 18.53 2.01
CA ASP A 142 0.77 17.86 2.64
C ASP A 142 1.15 16.45 3.11
N MET A 143 1.94 15.73 2.30
CA MET A 143 2.45 14.43 2.70
C MET A 143 3.47 14.51 3.84
N ALA A 144 4.29 15.55 3.91
CA ALA A 144 5.17 15.79 5.06
C ALA A 144 4.36 15.93 6.36
N ARG A 145 3.25 16.68 6.33
CA ARG A 145 2.33 16.78 7.47
C ARG A 145 1.70 15.43 7.84
N VAL A 146 1.26 14.65 6.86
CA VAL A 146 0.73 13.29 7.09
C VAL A 146 1.78 12.39 7.77
N GLN A 147 3.04 12.46 7.32
CA GLN A 147 4.13 11.67 7.88
C GLN A 147 4.42 12.03 9.34
N GLU A 148 4.42 13.31 9.71
CA GLU A 148 4.57 13.70 11.12
C GLU A 148 3.44 13.13 11.99
N ILE A 149 2.20 13.18 11.52
CA ILE A 149 1.05 12.60 12.25
C ILE A 149 1.19 11.07 12.36
N LEU A 150 1.62 10.39 11.30
CA LEU A 150 1.82 8.94 11.35
C LEU A 150 2.87 8.53 12.39
N ARG A 151 3.90 9.35 12.64
CA ARG A 151 4.95 9.07 13.63
C ARG A 151 4.50 9.22 15.08
N THR A 152 3.42 9.95 15.36
CA THR A 152 2.92 10.16 16.74
C THR A 152 1.97 9.06 17.21
N GLN A 153 1.61 8.10 16.34
CA GLN A 153 0.60 7.09 16.62
C GLN A 153 1.00 5.69 16.14
N SER A 154 0.35 4.66 16.69
CA SER A 154 0.60 3.24 16.37
C SER A 154 -0.66 2.45 15.95
N ARG A 155 -1.78 3.13 15.72
CA ARG A 155 -3.10 2.55 15.40
C ARG A 155 -3.31 2.34 13.90
N THR A 156 -2.91 3.31 13.09
CA THR A 156 -3.18 3.37 11.64
C THR A 156 -1.92 3.21 10.83
N ARG A 157 -1.97 2.36 9.79
CA ARG A 157 -0.98 2.25 8.72
C ARG A 157 -1.51 2.87 7.43
N LEU A 158 -0.70 3.66 6.75
CA LEU A 158 -0.97 4.18 5.40
C LEU A 158 -0.21 3.38 4.34
N VAL A 159 -0.87 2.94 3.28
CA VAL A 159 -0.28 2.47 2.02
C VAL A 159 -0.55 3.54 0.95
N GLY A 160 0.47 3.87 0.15
CA GLY A 160 0.43 5.02 -0.75
C GLY A 160 0.93 6.32 -0.08
N PRO A 161 0.63 7.51 -0.66
CA PRO A 161 -0.23 7.76 -1.82
C PRO A 161 0.39 7.28 -3.15
N ASN A 162 -0.24 7.63 -4.27
CA ASN A 162 0.20 7.28 -5.62
C ASN A 162 0.52 5.79 -5.77
N CYS A 163 -0.43 4.94 -5.34
CA CYS A 163 -0.22 3.50 -5.32
C CYS A 163 -1.40 2.75 -5.92
N PRO A 164 -1.18 1.52 -6.45
CA PRO A 164 -2.27 0.67 -6.90
C PRO A 164 -3.05 0.07 -5.72
N GLY A 165 -2.49 0.10 -4.50
CA GLY A 165 -3.08 -0.42 -3.27
C GLY A 165 -2.52 -1.78 -2.83
N ILE A 166 -3.33 -2.54 -2.11
CA ILE A 166 -2.99 -3.86 -1.57
C ILE A 166 -4.02 -4.92 -1.98
N ILE A 167 -3.56 -6.14 -2.24
CA ILE A 167 -4.42 -7.28 -2.53
C ILE A 167 -3.85 -8.55 -1.89
N ALA A 168 -4.71 -9.30 -1.22
CA ALA A 168 -4.47 -10.65 -0.76
C ALA A 168 -5.44 -11.54 -1.55
N PRO A 169 -4.93 -12.36 -2.51
CA PRO A 169 -5.81 -13.06 -3.42
C PRO A 169 -6.80 -13.98 -2.70
N ASP A 170 -8.02 -14.03 -3.23
CA ASP A 170 -9.18 -14.76 -2.69
C ASP A 170 -9.63 -14.31 -1.29
N GLN A 171 -9.15 -13.15 -0.83
CA GLN A 171 -9.43 -12.63 0.52
C GLN A 171 -9.86 -11.17 0.50
N CYS A 172 -9.04 -10.28 -0.04
CA CYS A 172 -9.38 -8.86 -0.11
C CYS A 172 -8.60 -8.13 -1.20
N ARG A 173 -9.25 -7.12 -1.78
CA ARG A 173 -8.67 -6.17 -2.73
C ARG A 173 -9.01 -4.76 -2.29
N ILE A 174 -7.99 -3.93 -2.10
CA ILE A 174 -8.16 -2.53 -1.73
C ILE A 174 -7.23 -1.70 -2.62
N GLY A 175 -7.80 -1.08 -3.65
CA GLY A 175 -7.03 -0.32 -4.63
C GLY A 175 -7.57 -0.50 -6.05
N ILE A 176 -6.73 -0.21 -7.04
CA ILE A 176 -7.10 -0.14 -8.47
C ILE A 176 -6.44 -1.23 -9.34
N MET A 177 -5.73 -2.18 -8.74
CA MET A 177 -5.07 -3.26 -9.48
C MET A 177 -6.09 -4.11 -10.26
N PRO A 178 -5.78 -4.55 -11.50
CA PRO A 178 -6.62 -5.50 -12.23
C PRO A 178 -6.51 -6.89 -11.59
N TYR A 179 -7.61 -7.51 -11.20
CA TYR A 179 -7.57 -8.63 -10.25
C TYR A 179 -7.68 -10.03 -10.87
N LYS A 180 -8.09 -10.16 -12.13
CA LYS A 180 -8.35 -11.48 -12.77
C LYS A 180 -7.12 -12.38 -12.90
N GLN A 181 -5.93 -11.79 -12.90
CA GLN A 181 -4.65 -12.51 -12.99
C GLN A 181 -4.07 -12.91 -11.63
N TYR A 182 -4.66 -12.42 -10.53
CA TYR A 182 -4.21 -12.73 -9.19
C TYR A 182 -4.78 -14.09 -8.78
N THR A 183 -3.92 -14.94 -8.24
CA THR A 183 -4.30 -16.26 -7.74
C THR A 183 -3.69 -16.47 -6.36
N LYS A 184 -4.41 -17.08 -5.44
CA LYS A 184 -3.85 -17.36 -4.11
C LYS A 184 -2.65 -18.27 -4.23
N GLY A 185 -1.57 -17.92 -3.54
CA GLY A 185 -0.33 -18.67 -3.57
C GLY A 185 0.68 -18.19 -2.53
N VAL A 186 1.96 -18.37 -2.84
CA VAL A 186 3.03 -18.29 -1.82
C VAL A 186 4.00 -17.13 -2.01
N VAL A 187 3.87 -16.32 -3.06
CA VAL A 187 4.81 -15.23 -3.35
C VAL A 187 4.29 -13.90 -2.80
N GLY A 188 5.06 -13.27 -1.91
CA GLY A 188 4.80 -11.91 -1.43
C GLY A 188 5.46 -10.89 -2.35
N ILE A 189 4.75 -9.85 -2.76
CA ILE A 189 5.29 -8.83 -3.69
C ILE A 189 5.16 -7.44 -3.06
N VAL A 190 6.27 -6.69 -2.99
CA VAL A 190 6.25 -5.26 -2.63
C VAL A 190 6.88 -4.44 -3.75
N SER A 191 6.18 -3.40 -4.21
CA SER A 191 6.58 -2.66 -5.41
C SER A 191 6.28 -1.16 -5.31
N LYS A 192 7.21 -0.32 -5.79
CA LYS A 192 6.97 1.12 -6.05
C LYS A 192 6.09 1.34 -7.28
N SER A 193 6.05 0.39 -8.22
CA SER A 193 5.33 0.51 -9.48
C SER A 193 4.16 -0.47 -9.60
N GLY A 194 2.99 0.07 -9.97
CA GLY A 194 1.80 -0.72 -10.24
C GLY A 194 1.97 -1.68 -11.41
N THR A 195 2.32 -1.17 -12.60
CA THR A 195 2.44 -1.99 -13.81
C THR A 195 3.53 -3.06 -13.70
N LEU A 196 4.69 -2.74 -13.13
CA LEU A 196 5.73 -3.75 -12.90
C LEU A 196 5.28 -4.82 -11.88
N SER A 197 4.46 -4.45 -10.90
CA SER A 197 3.86 -5.44 -9.99
C SER A 197 2.86 -6.34 -10.71
N TYR A 198 2.11 -5.83 -11.69
CA TYR A 198 1.16 -6.62 -12.48
C TYR A 198 1.87 -7.65 -13.36
N GLU A 199 3.00 -7.26 -13.96
CA GLU A 199 3.85 -8.19 -14.71
C GLU A 199 4.43 -9.30 -13.81
N ALA A 200 4.88 -8.95 -12.61
CA ALA A 200 5.38 -9.94 -11.64
C ALA A 200 4.27 -10.89 -11.16
N VAL A 201 3.04 -10.37 -10.98
CA VAL A 201 1.85 -11.17 -10.70
C VAL A 201 1.55 -12.12 -11.86
N GLY A 202 1.52 -11.63 -13.10
CA GLY A 202 1.32 -12.46 -14.28
C GLY A 202 2.36 -13.57 -14.40
N ALA A 203 3.64 -13.24 -14.20
CA ALA A 203 4.74 -14.20 -14.24
C ALA A 203 4.61 -15.28 -13.16
N THR A 204 4.31 -14.90 -11.91
CA THR A 204 4.17 -15.84 -10.79
C THR A 204 2.90 -16.69 -10.87
N THR A 205 1.79 -16.14 -11.35
CA THR A 205 0.56 -16.91 -11.64
C THR A 205 0.80 -17.91 -12.78
N LYS A 206 1.43 -17.49 -13.88
CA LYS A 206 1.79 -18.39 -15.00
C LYS A 206 2.74 -19.50 -14.53
N ALA A 207 3.61 -19.19 -13.57
CA ALA A 207 4.49 -20.17 -12.94
C ALA A 207 3.78 -21.11 -11.93
N GLY A 208 2.47 -20.98 -11.73
CA GLY A 208 1.71 -21.80 -10.79
C GLY A 208 2.03 -21.53 -9.31
N LEU A 209 2.71 -20.41 -9.02
CA LEU A 209 3.12 -20.06 -7.65
C LEU A 209 2.06 -19.25 -6.91
N GLY A 210 1.30 -18.43 -7.66
CA GLY A 210 0.34 -17.46 -7.12
C GLY A 210 0.99 -16.43 -6.19
N GLN A 211 0.16 -15.62 -5.54
CA GLN A 211 0.60 -14.58 -4.61
C GLN A 211 -0.04 -14.73 -3.25
N SER A 212 0.73 -14.50 -2.19
CA SER A 212 0.21 -14.45 -0.83
C SER A 212 -0.43 -13.08 -0.56
N ILE A 213 0.37 -12.03 -0.70
CA ILE A 213 -0.04 -10.62 -0.57
C ILE A 213 0.80 -9.78 -1.53
N VAL A 214 0.16 -8.84 -2.24
CA VAL A 214 0.83 -7.84 -3.08
C VAL A 214 0.58 -6.44 -2.53
N VAL A 215 1.66 -5.73 -2.20
CA VAL A 215 1.64 -4.37 -1.65
C VAL A 215 2.28 -3.42 -2.67
N GLY A 216 1.46 -2.62 -3.34
CA GLY A 216 1.95 -1.46 -4.08
C GLY A 216 2.17 -0.32 -3.10
N MET A 217 3.42 0.01 -2.78
CA MET A 217 3.72 1.10 -1.87
C MET A 217 3.48 2.48 -2.47
N GLY A 218 3.63 2.59 -3.80
CA GLY A 218 3.45 3.80 -4.57
C GLY A 218 4.74 4.48 -5.02
N GLY A 219 4.59 5.39 -5.97
CA GLY A 219 5.69 6.11 -6.66
C GLY A 219 6.05 7.47 -6.05
N ASP A 220 5.38 7.90 -4.98
CA ASP A 220 5.66 9.20 -4.34
C ASP A 220 6.88 9.14 -3.41
N MET A 221 7.49 10.31 -3.18
CA MET A 221 8.70 10.45 -2.34
C MET A 221 8.47 10.14 -0.85
N MET A 222 7.25 10.34 -0.35
CA MET A 222 6.91 10.20 1.08
C MET A 222 5.76 9.21 1.31
N PRO A 223 5.93 7.92 0.99
CA PRO A 223 4.89 6.91 1.15
C PRO A 223 4.71 6.52 2.61
N GLY A 224 3.50 6.16 3.02
CA GLY A 224 3.22 5.70 4.39
C GLY A 224 3.69 4.27 4.70
N THR A 225 3.95 3.48 3.65
CA THR A 225 4.53 2.13 3.70
C THR A 225 5.68 2.11 2.72
N THR A 226 6.82 1.58 3.13
CA THR A 226 8.05 1.51 2.31
C THR A 226 8.35 0.09 1.84
N LEU A 227 9.34 -0.09 0.95
CA LEU A 227 9.87 -1.41 0.60
C LEU A 227 10.31 -2.19 1.85
N LEU A 228 10.95 -1.49 2.79
CA LEU A 228 11.36 -2.02 4.09
C LEU A 228 10.18 -2.56 4.90
N ASP A 229 9.08 -1.80 4.98
CA ASP A 229 7.88 -2.23 5.70
C ASP A 229 7.25 -3.48 5.05
N GLY A 230 7.18 -3.52 3.73
CA GLY A 230 6.67 -4.69 2.99
C GLY A 230 7.56 -5.93 3.15
N LEU A 231 8.87 -5.76 3.12
CA LEU A 231 9.84 -6.83 3.42
C LEU A 231 9.63 -7.40 4.83
N LYS A 232 9.55 -6.52 5.82
CA LYS A 232 9.30 -6.91 7.22
C LYS A 232 7.98 -7.68 7.39
N LEU A 233 6.92 -7.27 6.68
CA LEU A 233 5.68 -8.03 6.62
C LEU A 233 5.93 -9.46 6.12
N PHE A 234 6.66 -9.60 5.00
CA PHE A 234 6.87 -10.91 4.37
C PHE A 234 7.86 -11.81 5.09
N PHE A 235 8.84 -11.25 5.83
CA PHE A 235 9.73 -12.05 6.68
C PHE A 235 8.91 -12.85 7.71
N GLU A 236 7.94 -12.21 8.35
CA GLU A 236 7.09 -12.84 9.38
C GLU A 236 5.82 -13.53 8.83
N HIS A 237 5.45 -13.33 7.56
CA HIS A 237 4.23 -13.91 7.00
C HIS A 237 4.42 -15.39 6.63
N GLU A 238 3.75 -16.30 7.32
CA GLU A 238 3.96 -17.76 7.17
C GLU A 238 3.55 -18.33 5.82
N GLU A 239 2.47 -17.82 5.21
CA GLU A 239 2.02 -18.24 3.87
C GLU A 239 2.97 -17.76 2.77
N THR A 240 3.75 -16.70 3.04
CA THR A 240 4.77 -16.24 2.10
C THR A 240 6.00 -17.15 2.16
N LYS A 241 6.30 -17.84 1.06
CA LYS A 241 7.51 -18.69 0.92
C LYS A 241 8.59 -18.04 0.06
N GLY A 242 8.22 -17.19 -0.88
CA GLY A 242 9.15 -16.40 -1.71
C GLY A 242 8.77 -14.93 -1.73
N ILE A 243 9.74 -14.05 -1.93
CA ILE A 243 9.52 -12.60 -1.88
C ILE A 243 10.04 -11.94 -3.16
N ILE A 244 9.26 -11.01 -3.71
CA ILE A 244 9.66 -10.14 -4.83
C ILE A 244 9.67 -8.69 -4.34
N VAL A 245 10.77 -7.98 -4.61
CA VAL A 245 10.93 -6.54 -4.34
C VAL A 245 11.17 -5.80 -5.65
N ILE A 246 10.34 -4.82 -5.96
CA ILE A 246 10.47 -4.01 -7.17
C ILE A 246 10.67 -2.54 -6.78
N GLY A 247 11.90 -2.08 -6.97
CA GLY A 247 12.31 -0.70 -6.76
C GLY A 247 12.46 0.07 -8.07
N GLU A 248 12.85 1.33 -7.94
CA GLU A 248 13.14 2.24 -9.06
C GLU A 248 14.17 3.30 -8.63
N ILE A 249 14.59 4.16 -9.55
CA ILE A 249 15.43 5.33 -9.24
C ILE A 249 14.77 6.26 -8.20
N GLY A 250 15.59 7.14 -7.62
CA GLY A 250 15.16 8.16 -6.65
C GLY A 250 15.11 7.66 -5.21
N GLY A 251 15.71 8.44 -4.31
CA GLY A 251 15.79 8.14 -2.88
C GLY A 251 16.57 6.86 -2.54
N GLU A 252 16.42 6.38 -1.31
CA GLU A 252 17.26 5.32 -0.72
C GLU A 252 16.48 4.07 -0.30
N ALA A 253 15.22 3.94 -0.72
CA ALA A 253 14.33 2.88 -0.25
C ALA A 253 14.90 1.47 -0.50
N GLU A 254 15.57 1.29 -1.64
CA GLU A 254 16.22 0.05 -2.05
C GLU A 254 17.48 -0.26 -1.21
N LEU A 255 18.21 0.77 -0.77
CA LEU A 255 19.38 0.60 0.11
C LEU A 255 18.96 0.17 1.51
N ARG A 256 17.91 0.78 2.05
CA ARG A 256 17.31 0.38 3.33
C ARG A 256 16.68 -1.01 3.27
N ALA A 257 16.13 -1.37 2.11
CA ALA A 257 15.67 -2.73 1.85
C ALA A 257 16.85 -3.72 1.88
N ALA A 258 17.99 -3.39 1.23
CA ALA A 258 19.19 -4.22 1.27
C ALA A 258 19.70 -4.44 2.70
N GLU A 259 19.77 -3.38 3.53
CA GLU A 259 20.14 -3.51 4.95
C GLU A 259 19.23 -4.49 5.69
N ALA A 260 17.91 -4.36 5.53
CA ALA A 260 16.97 -5.26 6.20
C ALA A 260 17.02 -6.70 5.69
N ILE A 261 17.37 -6.92 4.42
CA ILE A 261 17.59 -8.26 3.89
C ILE A 261 18.85 -8.88 4.54
N ARG A 262 19.95 -8.12 4.69
CA ARG A 262 21.15 -8.60 5.40
C ARG A 262 20.85 -9.00 6.83
N ASP A 263 20.12 -8.13 7.55
CA ASP A 263 19.70 -8.40 8.92
C ASP A 263 18.83 -9.65 9.00
N TYR A 264 17.84 -9.77 8.11
CA TYR A 264 16.94 -10.92 8.06
C TYR A 264 17.70 -12.22 7.83
N ARG A 265 18.63 -12.25 6.87
CA ARG A 265 19.43 -13.44 6.55
C ARG A 265 20.40 -13.82 7.67
N THR A 266 20.95 -12.84 8.38
CA THR A 266 21.86 -13.08 9.51
C THR A 266 21.10 -13.67 10.71
N LEU A 267 19.86 -13.21 10.93
CA LEU A 267 19.06 -13.58 12.11
C LEU A 267 18.16 -14.80 11.89
N THR A 268 17.94 -15.23 10.64
CA THR A 268 16.94 -16.26 10.32
C THR A 268 17.61 -17.50 9.72
N PRO A 269 17.55 -18.65 10.42
CA PRO A 269 17.89 -19.93 9.81
C PRO A 269 16.97 -20.22 8.62
N ASN A 270 17.53 -20.52 7.46
CA ASN A 270 16.82 -20.76 6.20
C ASN A 270 15.91 -19.57 5.77
N PRO A 271 16.52 -18.42 5.40
CA PRO A 271 15.75 -17.25 4.96
C PRO A 271 15.00 -17.57 3.66
N LYS A 272 13.79 -17.01 3.52
CA LYS A 272 12.98 -17.10 2.29
C LYS A 272 13.77 -16.55 1.10
N PRO A 273 13.69 -17.17 -0.10
CA PRO A 273 14.29 -16.62 -1.30
C PRO A 273 13.68 -15.26 -1.65
N ILE A 274 14.54 -14.33 -2.06
CA ILE A 274 14.16 -12.95 -2.42
C ILE A 274 14.68 -12.68 -3.83
N ILE A 275 13.78 -12.28 -4.72
CA ILE A 275 14.09 -11.74 -6.04
C ILE A 275 13.90 -10.23 -5.99
N ALA A 276 14.79 -9.48 -6.64
CA ALA A 276 14.66 -8.05 -6.75
C ALA A 276 14.92 -7.52 -8.16
N MET A 277 14.32 -6.36 -8.44
CA MET A 277 14.55 -5.57 -9.65
C MET A 277 14.58 -4.09 -9.26
N VAL A 278 15.44 -3.32 -9.92
CA VAL A 278 15.45 -1.85 -9.82
C VAL A 278 15.29 -1.25 -11.22
N ALA A 279 14.18 -0.55 -11.45
CA ALA A 279 13.90 0.13 -12.71
C ALA A 279 14.67 1.46 -12.83
N GLY A 280 14.82 1.96 -14.08
CA GLY A 280 15.41 3.26 -14.36
C GLY A 280 16.92 3.27 -14.64
N ARG A 281 17.51 2.13 -15.05
CA ARG A 281 18.94 2.03 -15.43
C ARG A 281 19.35 3.02 -16.52
N THR A 282 18.45 3.36 -17.43
CA THR A 282 18.67 4.27 -18.55
C THR A 282 18.00 5.64 -18.34
N ALA A 283 17.59 5.96 -17.10
CA ALA A 283 16.92 7.21 -16.81
C ALA A 283 17.90 8.38 -16.92
N PRO A 284 17.55 9.46 -17.65
CA PRO A 284 18.38 10.66 -17.71
C PRO A 284 18.41 11.39 -16.37
N GLN A 285 19.55 11.97 -16.03
CA GLN A 285 19.70 12.79 -14.82
C GLN A 285 18.79 14.04 -14.86
N GLY A 286 18.27 14.42 -13.70
CA GLY A 286 17.46 15.63 -13.52
C GLY A 286 16.06 15.59 -14.13
N LYS A 287 15.60 14.42 -14.61
CA LYS A 287 14.24 14.25 -15.13
C LYS A 287 13.41 13.33 -14.25
N THR A 288 12.16 13.72 -14.04
CA THR A 288 11.14 12.89 -13.39
C THR A 288 10.56 11.89 -14.40
N MET A 289 10.60 10.61 -14.06
CA MET A 289 10.15 9.50 -14.91
C MET A 289 8.72 9.09 -14.58
N GLY A 290 7.77 10.00 -14.79
CA GLY A 290 6.35 9.78 -14.49
C GLY A 290 6.04 9.90 -12.99
N HIS A 291 6.44 8.92 -12.18
CA HIS A 291 6.26 8.98 -10.73
C HIS A 291 7.03 10.15 -10.12
N ALA A 292 6.40 10.85 -9.16
CA ALA A 292 7.01 12.01 -8.50
C ALA A 292 8.33 11.67 -7.77
N GLY A 293 8.45 10.44 -7.23
CA GLY A 293 9.67 9.94 -6.60
C GLY A 293 10.71 9.35 -7.56
N ALA A 294 10.38 9.13 -8.83
CA ALA A 294 11.29 8.56 -9.82
C ALA A 294 12.12 9.65 -10.51
N ILE A 295 12.96 10.33 -9.75
CA ILE A 295 13.92 11.31 -10.25
C ILE A 295 15.34 10.86 -9.90
N LEU A 296 16.25 10.98 -10.87
CA LEU A 296 17.69 10.76 -10.64
C LEU A 296 18.36 12.12 -10.46
N SER A 297 18.40 12.61 -9.23
CA SER A 297 19.10 13.85 -8.88
C SER A 297 20.62 13.60 -8.82
N PRO A 298 21.47 14.64 -8.90
CA PRO A 298 22.94 14.48 -8.80
C PRO A 298 23.43 13.81 -7.51
N ARG A 299 22.62 13.82 -6.45
CA ARG A 299 22.91 13.17 -5.16
C ARG A 299 22.25 11.81 -4.99
N ASP A 300 21.38 11.42 -5.92
CA ASP A 300 20.69 10.13 -5.84
C ASP A 300 21.62 8.99 -6.26
N VAL A 301 21.36 7.83 -5.66
CA VAL A 301 22.08 6.60 -5.99
C VAL A 301 21.51 6.00 -7.28
N PRO A 302 22.36 5.73 -8.30
CA PRO A 302 21.93 5.10 -9.54
C PRO A 302 21.27 3.72 -9.37
N ALA A 303 20.43 3.33 -10.32
CA ALA A 303 19.66 2.07 -10.25
C ALA A 303 20.54 0.82 -10.20
N ASP A 304 21.68 0.81 -10.90
CA ASP A 304 22.66 -0.28 -10.89
C ASP A 304 23.35 -0.43 -9.54
N VAL A 305 23.67 0.69 -8.87
CA VAL A 305 24.23 0.68 -7.52
C VAL A 305 23.20 0.15 -6.52
N LYS A 306 21.94 0.58 -6.63
CA LYS A 306 20.84 0.04 -5.81
C LYS A 306 20.63 -1.46 -6.03
N ALA A 307 20.67 -1.91 -7.28
CA ALA A 307 20.54 -3.33 -7.62
C ALA A 307 21.70 -4.16 -7.03
N ARG A 308 22.94 -3.66 -7.14
CA ARG A 308 24.11 -4.29 -6.54
C ARG A 308 24.02 -4.38 -5.02
N ALA A 309 23.55 -3.33 -4.35
CA ALA A 309 23.36 -3.35 -2.91
C ALA A 309 22.36 -4.44 -2.46
N LEU A 310 21.28 -4.65 -3.22
CA LEU A 310 20.31 -5.72 -2.99
C LEU A 310 20.90 -7.11 -3.28
N GLU A 311 21.73 -7.22 -4.32
CA GLU A 311 22.46 -8.45 -4.66
C GLU A 311 23.43 -8.87 -3.55
N GLU A 312 24.27 -7.93 -3.10
CA GLU A 312 25.21 -8.12 -1.99
C GLU A 312 24.49 -8.46 -0.67
N ALA A 313 23.25 -8.00 -0.51
CA ALA A 313 22.40 -8.39 0.61
C ALA A 313 21.85 -9.83 0.50
N GLY A 314 21.99 -10.49 -0.65
CA GLY A 314 21.55 -11.86 -0.89
C GLY A 314 20.20 -11.99 -1.60
N ALA A 315 19.72 -10.93 -2.27
CA ALA A 315 18.61 -11.05 -3.22
C ALA A 315 19.14 -11.44 -4.61
N ILE A 316 18.34 -12.17 -5.39
CA ILE A 316 18.65 -12.47 -6.79
C ILE A 316 18.13 -11.33 -7.67
N ILE A 317 19.02 -10.66 -8.41
CA ILE A 317 18.65 -9.56 -9.31
C ILE A 317 18.20 -10.11 -10.65
N VAL A 318 17.00 -9.72 -11.08
CA VAL A 318 16.47 -10.07 -12.41
C VAL A 318 16.42 -8.85 -13.33
N PRO A 319 16.53 -9.05 -14.66
CA PRO A 319 16.53 -7.95 -15.62
C PRO A 319 15.14 -7.33 -15.84
N HIS A 320 14.05 -8.10 -15.71
CA HIS A 320 12.68 -7.65 -15.93
C HIS A 320 11.67 -8.55 -15.19
N PRO A 321 10.43 -8.10 -14.93
CA PRO A 321 9.48 -8.85 -14.09
C PRO A 321 9.01 -10.17 -14.72
N GLY A 322 9.01 -10.27 -16.05
CA GLY A 322 8.57 -11.46 -16.78
C GLY A 322 9.33 -12.75 -16.44
N VAL A 323 10.58 -12.69 -15.96
CA VAL A 323 11.34 -13.89 -15.55
C VAL A 323 11.18 -14.23 -14.06
N MET A 324 10.52 -13.37 -13.26
CA MET A 324 10.43 -13.55 -11.81
C MET A 324 9.68 -14.82 -11.42
N GLY A 325 8.71 -15.26 -12.23
CA GLY A 325 7.95 -16.49 -11.99
C GLY A 325 8.82 -17.74 -12.08
N ASP A 326 9.52 -17.92 -13.19
CA ASP A 326 10.39 -19.08 -13.42
C ASP A 326 11.57 -19.10 -12.45
N GLU A 327 12.17 -17.94 -12.18
CA GLU A 327 13.27 -17.84 -11.22
C GLU A 327 12.80 -18.14 -9.79
N MET A 328 11.63 -17.66 -9.38
CA MET A 328 11.10 -17.98 -8.05
C MET A 328 10.74 -19.46 -7.93
N ARG A 329 10.20 -20.06 -8.98
CA ARG A 329 9.90 -21.50 -9.02
C ARG A 329 11.18 -22.31 -8.82
N ARG A 330 12.26 -21.94 -9.51
CA ARG A 330 13.59 -22.55 -9.37
C ARG A 330 14.10 -22.44 -7.92
N LEU A 331 14.00 -21.26 -7.31
CA LEU A 331 14.47 -21.02 -5.94
C LEU A 331 13.66 -21.77 -4.88
N LEU A 332 12.38 -22.02 -5.12
CA LEU A 332 11.50 -22.78 -4.23
C LEU A 332 11.61 -24.30 -4.42
N ASN A 333 12.44 -24.78 -5.36
CA ASN A 333 12.63 -26.20 -5.67
C ASN A 333 11.31 -26.95 -5.93
N LEU A 334 10.33 -26.29 -6.54
CA LEU A 334 9.06 -26.94 -6.92
C LEU A 334 9.24 -27.65 -8.27
N GLN A 335 9.13 -28.99 -8.26
CA GLN A 335 9.15 -29.81 -9.49
C GLN A 335 7.82 -29.70 -10.25
N LEU A 336 7.89 -29.72 -11.59
CA LEU A 336 6.76 -29.71 -12.52
C LEU A 336 5.97 -31.02 -12.49
#